data_AF-A0A1I1YEA5-F1
#
_entry.id   AF-A0A1I1YEA5-F1
#
_cell.length_a   1.000
_cell.length_b   1.000
_cell.length_c   1.000
_cell.angle_alpha   90.00
_cell.angle_beta   90.00
_cell.angle_gamma   90.00
#
_symmetry.space_group_name_H-M   'P 1'
#
loop_
_entity.id
_entity.type
_entity.pdbx_description
1 polymer ?
#
loop_
_entity_poly.entity_id
_entity_poly.type
_entity_poly.pdbx_seq_one_letter_code
_entity_poly.pdbx_strand_id
1 'polypeptide(L)'
;MNKKTKEELLDKTQRNSSHEYISVVNCLAAMGDPVSCVVDAIYQAMNGNQVNILAVIIKAEKDFGDEYGNEEFFKEIWYNFSGRERTFSQWDDIGDFLMMLANAFATGEDNFPKSIKVSNKLAHDAMIYTKYFM
;
A
#
# COMPACT_ATOMS: atom_id res chain seq x y z
N MET A 1 -16.20 5.68 5.15
CA MET A 1 -16.44 4.47 5.99
C MET A 1 -16.18 4.84 7.46
N ASN A 2 -16.96 4.33 8.43
CA ASN A 2 -16.69 4.56 9.85
C ASN A 2 -15.51 3.67 10.30
N LYS A 3 -14.51 4.25 10.99
CA LYS A 3 -13.31 3.57 11.54
C LYS A 3 -13.62 2.26 12.27
N LYS A 4 -14.73 2.21 13.00
CA LYS A 4 -15.19 1.03 13.75
C LYS A 4 -15.49 -0.17 12.85
N THR A 5 -16.03 0.05 11.65
CA THR A 5 -16.34 -1.03 10.69
C THR A 5 -15.07 -1.62 10.08
N LYS A 6 -14.02 -0.81 9.89
CA LYS A 6 -12.70 -1.26 9.40
C LYS A 6 -12.00 -2.13 10.43
N GLU A 7 -11.95 -1.68 11.67
CA GLU A 7 -11.35 -2.42 12.79
C GLU A 7 -12.07 -3.76 13.03
N GLU A 8 -13.41 -3.77 13.01
CA GLU A 8 -14.22 -4.99 13.15
C GLU A 8 -14.00 -6.01 12.02
N LEU A 9 -13.66 -5.56 10.81
CA LEU A 9 -13.35 -6.44 9.67
C LEU A 9 -11.93 -6.99 9.76
N LEU A 10 -10.97 -6.18 10.18
CA LEU A 10 -9.56 -6.57 10.33
C LEU A 10 -9.34 -7.51 11.53
N ASP A 11 -10.04 -7.30 12.65
CA ASP A 11 -9.94 -8.11 13.88
C ASP A 11 -10.49 -9.54 13.70
N LYS A 12 -11.41 -9.75 12.75
CA LYS A 12 -12.00 -11.07 12.45
C LYS A 12 -11.13 -11.95 11.57
N THR A 13 -10.07 -11.38 10.98
CA THR A 13 -9.13 -12.11 10.12
C THR A 13 -7.82 -12.37 10.86
N GLN A 14 -7.44 -13.64 11.01
CA GLN A 14 -6.05 -13.95 11.32
C GLN A 14 -5.22 -13.52 10.12
N ARG A 15 -4.37 -12.48 10.28
CA ARG A 15 -3.45 -12.00 9.23
C ARG A 15 -2.50 -13.08 8.67
N ASN A 16 -2.51 -14.28 9.26
CA ASN A 16 -1.72 -15.44 8.90
C ASN A 16 -2.42 -16.39 7.91
N SER A 17 -3.73 -16.25 7.66
CA SER A 17 -4.43 -16.97 6.57
C SER A 17 -4.48 -16.08 5.32
N SER A 18 -3.60 -16.37 4.36
CA SER A 18 -3.39 -15.51 3.18
C SER A 18 -4.66 -15.24 2.36
N HIS A 19 -5.62 -16.17 2.35
CA HIS A 19 -6.84 -16.05 1.55
C HIS A 19 -7.94 -15.19 2.20
N GLU A 20 -8.12 -15.29 3.52
CA GLU A 20 -9.17 -14.55 4.24
C GLU A 20 -8.79 -13.07 4.37
N TYR A 21 -7.51 -12.80 4.62
CA TYR A 21 -6.99 -11.44 4.68
C TYR A 21 -7.12 -10.68 3.35
N ILE A 22 -6.75 -11.32 2.22
CA ILE A 22 -6.94 -10.72 0.89
C ILE A 22 -8.42 -10.44 0.61
N SER A 23 -9.32 -11.32 1.05
CA SER A 23 -10.77 -11.12 0.88
C SER A 23 -11.28 -9.89 1.64
N VAL A 24 -10.76 -9.63 2.85
CA VAL A 24 -11.07 -8.43 3.63
C VAL A 24 -10.51 -7.18 2.95
N VAL A 25 -9.26 -7.20 2.49
CA VAL A 25 -8.66 -6.09 1.73
C VAL A 25 -9.51 -5.75 0.50
N ASN A 26 -9.91 -6.76 -0.29
CA ASN A 26 -10.74 -6.56 -1.47
C ASN A 26 -12.11 -5.94 -1.11
N CYS A 27 -12.71 -6.38 0.00
CA CYS A 27 -13.98 -5.83 0.48
C CYS A 27 -13.83 -4.36 0.89
N LEU A 28 -12.79 -4.04 1.65
CA LEU A 28 -12.49 -2.67 2.08
C LEU A 28 -12.17 -1.76 0.88
N ALA A 29 -11.41 -2.25 -0.10
CA ALA A 29 -11.12 -1.55 -1.35
C ALA A 29 -12.41 -1.27 -2.16
N ALA A 30 -13.31 -2.25 -2.26
CA ALA A 30 -14.61 -2.08 -2.92
C ALA A 30 -15.52 -1.07 -2.20
N MET A 31 -15.34 -0.91 -0.88
CA MET A 31 -16.02 0.12 -0.08
C MET A 31 -15.32 1.49 -0.14
N GLY A 32 -14.21 1.62 -0.86
CA GLY A 32 -13.48 2.88 -1.06
C GLY A 32 -12.53 3.24 0.08
N ASP A 33 -12.07 2.28 0.89
CA ASP A 33 -10.99 2.52 1.85
C ASP A 33 -9.68 2.84 1.10
N PRO A 34 -9.08 4.03 1.27
CA PRO A 34 -7.96 4.45 0.44
C PRO A 34 -6.73 3.55 0.56
N VAL A 35 -6.36 3.15 1.78
CA VAL A 35 -5.24 2.23 2.03
C VAL A 35 -5.49 0.88 1.37
N SER A 36 -6.69 0.31 1.57
CA SER A 36 -7.03 -1.00 1.01
C SER A 36 -7.04 -0.99 -0.52
N CYS A 37 -7.40 0.14 -1.16
CA CYS A 37 -7.27 0.29 -2.61
C CYS A 37 -5.82 0.13 -3.08
N VAL A 38 -4.86 0.72 -2.37
CA VAL A 38 -3.43 0.59 -2.70
C VAL A 38 -2.94 -0.84 -2.46
N VAL A 39 -3.32 -1.43 -1.33
CA VAL A 39 -2.91 -2.79 -0.97
C VAL A 39 -3.46 -3.81 -1.98
N ASP A 40 -4.73 -3.71 -2.38
CA ASP A 40 -5.31 -4.53 -3.45
C ASP A 40 -4.56 -4.31 -4.76
N ALA A 41 -4.31 -3.07 -5.18
CA ALA A 41 -3.59 -2.78 -6.42
C ALA A 41 -2.20 -3.46 -6.48
N ILE A 42 -1.49 -3.50 -5.36
CA ILE A 42 -0.20 -4.20 -5.23
C ILE A 42 -0.40 -5.72 -5.30
N TYR A 43 -1.40 -6.30 -4.61
CA TYR A 43 -1.72 -7.72 -4.71
C TYR A 43 -2.10 -8.15 -6.12
N GLN A 44 -2.92 -7.36 -6.81
CA GLN A 44 -3.26 -7.59 -8.21
C GLN A 44 -2.00 -7.61 -9.09
N ALA A 45 -1.07 -6.68 -8.87
CA ALA A 45 0.21 -6.64 -9.59
C ALA A 45 1.09 -7.88 -9.27
N MET A 46 1.11 -8.33 -8.01
CA MET A 46 1.78 -9.58 -7.60
C MET A 46 1.19 -10.79 -8.34
N ASN A 47 -0.14 -10.83 -8.52
CA ASN A 47 -0.86 -11.92 -9.17
C ASN A 47 -0.81 -11.89 -10.71
N GLY A 48 -0.11 -10.92 -11.30
CA GLY A 48 0.07 -10.87 -12.74
C GLY A 48 -0.62 -9.71 -13.44
N ASN A 49 -1.59 -9.07 -12.77
CA ASN A 49 -2.51 -8.13 -13.40
C ASN A 49 -1.82 -6.79 -13.72
N GLN A 50 -2.29 -6.17 -14.81
CA GLN A 50 -1.85 -4.85 -15.24
C GLN A 50 -2.62 -3.80 -14.43
N VAL A 51 -1.95 -3.18 -13.45
CA VAL A 51 -2.55 -2.17 -12.57
C VAL A 51 -1.69 -0.91 -12.58
N ASN A 52 -2.31 0.27 -12.52
CA ASN A 52 -1.58 1.53 -12.39
C ASN A 52 -1.44 1.91 -10.89
N ILE A 53 -0.45 1.32 -10.20
CA ILE A 53 -0.24 1.52 -8.76
C ILE A 53 -0.04 3.00 -8.43
N LEU A 54 0.76 3.73 -9.23
CA LEU A 54 0.96 5.17 -9.02
C LEU A 54 -0.35 5.96 -9.01
N ALA A 55 -1.21 5.73 -10.00
CA ALA A 55 -2.50 6.44 -10.07
C ALA A 55 -3.42 6.08 -8.89
N VAL A 56 -3.37 4.83 -8.43
CA VAL A 56 -4.13 4.40 -7.24
C VAL A 56 -3.61 5.10 -5.99
N ILE A 57 -2.29 5.18 -5.80
CA ILE A 57 -1.68 5.87 -4.65
C ILE A 57 -2.03 7.37 -4.66
N ILE A 58 -1.86 8.07 -5.79
CA ILE A 58 -2.18 9.52 -5.89
C ILE A 58 -3.64 9.78 -5.56
N LYS A 59 -4.55 8.91 -6.02
CA LYS A 59 -5.98 9.05 -5.70
C LYS A 59 -6.24 8.75 -4.23
N ALA A 60 -5.68 7.66 -3.72
CA ALA A 60 -5.89 7.21 -2.35
C ALA A 60 -5.33 8.20 -1.32
N GLU A 61 -4.15 8.78 -1.57
CA GLU A 61 -3.57 9.83 -0.72
C GLU A 61 -4.52 11.03 -0.62
N LYS A 62 -5.02 11.54 -1.76
CA LYS A 62 -6.02 12.63 -1.80
C LYS A 62 -7.32 12.27 -1.06
N ASP A 63 -7.77 11.04 -1.19
CA ASP A 63 -8.99 10.54 -0.53
C ASP A 63 -8.77 10.24 0.98
N PHE A 64 -7.52 9.99 1.42
CA PHE A 64 -7.15 9.69 2.80
C PHE A 64 -7.00 10.95 3.66
N GLY A 65 -6.55 12.06 3.07
CA GLY A 65 -7.00 13.39 3.46
C GLY A 65 -5.94 14.42 3.86
N ASP A 66 -6.45 15.65 4.01
CA ASP A 66 -5.81 16.86 4.55
C ASP A 66 -5.68 16.87 6.10
N GLU A 67 -6.17 15.85 6.83
CA GLU A 67 -6.27 15.86 8.32
C GLU A 67 -5.20 15.06 9.09
N TYR A 68 -4.61 14.01 8.50
CA TYR A 68 -3.67 13.10 9.20
C TYR A 68 -2.26 13.06 8.60
N GLY A 69 -2.04 13.81 7.52
CA GLY A 69 -0.77 13.83 6.79
C GLY A 69 -0.46 12.50 6.08
N ASN A 70 0.51 12.55 5.18
CA ASN A 70 0.91 11.41 4.36
C ASN A 70 1.54 10.26 5.17
N GLU A 71 2.04 10.56 6.36
CA GLU A 71 2.76 9.62 7.21
C GLU A 71 1.89 8.43 7.63
N GLU A 72 0.68 8.68 8.15
CA GLU A 72 -0.21 7.61 8.63
C GLU A 72 -0.70 6.73 7.48
N PHE A 73 -0.94 7.33 6.31
CA PHE A 73 -1.30 6.63 5.10
C PHE A 73 -0.20 5.62 4.68
N PHE A 74 1.06 6.06 4.62
CA PHE A 74 2.18 5.18 4.27
C PHE A 74 2.46 4.12 5.33
N LYS A 75 2.30 4.46 6.62
CA LYS A 75 2.39 3.50 7.73
C LYS A 75 1.41 2.35 7.57
N GLU A 76 0.14 2.66 7.33
CA GLU A 76 -0.87 1.63 7.17
C GLU A 76 -0.55 0.72 5.98
N ILE A 77 -0.16 1.28 4.82
CA ILE A 77 0.22 0.47 3.66
C ILE A 77 1.42 -0.43 3.97
N TRP A 78 2.48 0.12 4.58
CA TRP A 78 3.68 -0.64 4.95
C TRP A 78 3.34 -1.80 5.89
N TYR A 79 2.52 -1.54 6.89
CA TYR A 79 2.09 -2.51 7.88
C TYR A 79 1.33 -3.68 7.26
N ASN A 80 0.50 -3.44 6.23
CA ASN A 80 -0.25 -4.49 5.54
C ASN A 80 0.66 -5.55 4.89
N PHE A 81 1.89 -5.21 4.51
CA PHE A 81 2.83 -6.15 3.89
C PHE A 81 3.89 -6.71 4.85
N SER A 82 4.36 -5.91 5.80
CA SER A 82 5.41 -6.30 6.75
C SER A 82 4.90 -6.92 8.06
N GLY A 83 3.66 -6.58 8.43
CA GLY A 83 3.14 -6.77 9.79
C GLY A 83 3.87 -5.94 10.86
N ARG A 84 4.66 -4.93 10.45
CA ARG A 84 5.49 -4.10 11.33
C ARG A 84 5.21 -2.63 11.11
N GLU A 85 5.22 -1.85 12.19
CA GLU A 85 5.18 -0.41 12.10
C GLU A 85 6.53 0.13 11.60
N ARG A 86 6.50 1.16 10.77
CA ARG A 86 7.67 1.89 10.30
C ARG A 86 7.42 3.38 10.46
N THR A 87 8.40 4.11 10.98
CA THR A 87 8.32 5.57 11.01
C THR A 87 8.68 6.11 9.63
N PHE A 88 7.80 6.92 9.06
CA PHE A 88 8.07 7.71 7.86
C PHE A 88 8.31 9.15 8.30
N SER A 89 9.18 9.87 7.60
CA SER A 89 9.36 11.29 7.87
C SER A 89 8.25 12.08 7.18
N GLN A 90 7.85 13.24 7.72
CA GLN A 90 6.87 14.14 7.07
C GLN A 90 7.33 14.65 5.69
N TRP A 91 8.60 14.41 5.34
CA TRP A 91 9.21 14.81 4.07
C TRP A 91 9.22 13.67 3.04
N ASP A 92 8.79 12.47 3.41
CA ASP A 92 8.73 11.35 2.48
C ASP A 92 7.56 11.61 1.52
N ASP A 93 7.86 11.88 0.25
CA ASP A 93 6.84 11.98 -0.79
C ASP A 93 6.49 10.61 -1.37
N ILE A 94 5.49 10.57 -2.28
CA ILE A 94 5.08 9.32 -2.94
C ILE A 94 6.24 8.63 -3.66
N GLY A 95 7.19 9.38 -4.24
CA GLY A 95 8.33 8.84 -4.96
C GLY A 95 9.27 8.07 -4.04
N ASP A 96 9.63 8.67 -2.91
CA ASP A 96 10.46 8.02 -1.89
C ASP A 96 9.77 6.79 -1.31
N PHE A 97 8.48 6.89 -0.98
CA PHE A 97 7.70 5.77 -0.49
C PHE A 97 7.67 4.60 -1.49
N LEU A 98 7.46 4.89 -2.78
CA LEU A 98 7.46 3.87 -3.84
C LEU A 98 8.83 3.19 -3.98
N MET A 99 9.93 3.93 -3.86
CA MET A 99 11.28 3.35 -3.86
C MET A 99 11.54 2.47 -2.64
N MET A 100 11.04 2.86 -1.47
CA MET A 100 11.14 2.05 -0.26
C MET A 100 10.36 0.73 -0.40
N LEU A 101 9.13 0.78 -0.91
CA LEU A 101 8.36 -0.43 -1.23
C LEU A 101 9.10 -1.28 -2.26
N ALA A 102 9.62 -0.68 -3.34
CA ALA A 102 10.35 -1.40 -4.37
C ALA A 102 11.52 -2.19 -3.77
N ASN A 103 12.34 -1.55 -2.92
CA ASN A 103 13.45 -2.21 -2.24
C ASN A 103 12.96 -3.35 -1.33
N ALA A 104 11.91 -3.13 -0.53
CA ALA A 104 11.38 -4.15 0.36
C ALA A 104 10.85 -5.38 -0.39
N PHE A 105 10.13 -5.19 -1.50
CA PHE A 105 9.70 -6.28 -2.38
C PHE A 105 10.86 -6.97 -3.11
N ALA A 106 11.97 -6.28 -3.38
CA ALA A 106 13.16 -6.88 -3.99
C ALA A 106 13.92 -7.76 -3.00
N THR A 107 14.12 -7.27 -1.78
CA THR A 107 15.01 -7.89 -0.78
C THR A 107 14.28 -8.83 0.17
N GLY A 108 12.97 -8.65 0.36
CA GLY A 108 12.15 -9.28 1.40
C GLY A 108 12.45 -8.75 2.81
N GLU A 109 13.05 -7.55 2.90
CA GLU A 109 13.29 -6.86 4.17
C GLU A 109 11.98 -6.62 4.91
N ASP A 110 12.02 -6.53 6.24
CA ASP A 110 10.85 -6.32 7.09
C ASP A 110 9.70 -7.31 6.87
N ASN A 111 10.03 -8.57 6.55
CA ASN A 111 9.07 -9.64 6.26
C ASN A 111 8.22 -9.42 5.00
N PHE A 112 8.63 -8.53 4.10
CA PHE A 112 7.90 -8.33 2.85
C PHE A 112 7.90 -9.60 1.99
N PRO A 113 6.78 -9.89 1.29
CA PRO A 113 6.76 -10.93 0.28
C PRO A 113 7.66 -10.54 -0.89
N LYS A 114 8.63 -11.40 -1.25
CA LYS A 114 9.55 -11.14 -2.35
C LYS A 114 8.83 -11.15 -3.69
N SER A 115 8.99 -10.08 -4.47
CA SER A 115 8.50 -10.00 -5.84
C SER A 115 9.31 -9.00 -6.66
N ILE A 116 10.25 -9.51 -7.48
CA ILE A 116 11.04 -8.69 -8.40
C ILE A 116 10.14 -7.95 -9.41
N LYS A 117 9.04 -8.58 -9.84
CA LYS A 117 8.08 -7.96 -10.76
C LYS A 117 7.45 -6.71 -10.13
N VAL A 118 6.95 -6.82 -8.90
CA VAL A 118 6.35 -5.69 -8.19
C VAL A 118 7.40 -4.64 -7.85
N SER A 119 8.58 -5.06 -7.40
CA SER A 119 9.73 -4.16 -7.19
C SER A 119 10.02 -3.30 -8.43
N ASN A 120 10.22 -3.92 -9.59
CA ASN A 120 10.54 -3.18 -10.82
C ASN A 120 9.45 -2.20 -11.21
N LYS A 121 8.19 -2.60 -11.01
CA LYS A 121 7.05 -1.73 -11.28
C LYS A 121 7.01 -0.53 -10.34
N LEU A 122 7.16 -0.74 -9.05
CA LEU A 122 7.18 0.31 -8.05
C LEU A 122 8.34 1.29 -8.28
N ALA A 123 9.53 0.78 -8.60
CA ALA A 123 10.68 1.62 -8.93
C ALA A 123 10.44 2.47 -10.20
N HIS A 124 9.82 1.88 -11.23
CA HIS A 124 9.44 2.63 -12.43
C HIS A 124 8.38 3.69 -12.13
N ASP A 125 7.36 3.35 -11.35
CA ASP A 125 6.30 4.25 -10.93
C ASP A 125 6.87 5.42 -10.08
N ALA A 126 7.87 5.16 -9.23
CA ALA A 126 8.60 6.18 -8.49
C ALA A 126 9.34 7.16 -9.41
N MET A 127 10.07 6.64 -10.41
CA MET A 127 10.78 7.47 -11.40
C MET A 127 9.83 8.37 -12.20
N ILE A 128 8.64 7.86 -12.54
CA ILE A 128 7.59 8.67 -13.18
C ILE A 128 7.15 9.79 -12.24
N TYR A 129 6.86 9.47 -10.98
CA TYR A 129 6.41 10.46 -10.01
C TYR A 129 7.41 11.61 -9.86
N THR A 130 8.67 11.29 -9.55
CA THR A 130 9.75 12.28 -9.41
C THR A 130 9.95 13.14 -10.66
N LYS A 131 9.71 12.59 -11.86
CA LYS A 131 9.89 13.34 -13.11
C LYS A 131 8.78 14.35 -13.38
N TYR A 132 7.54 14.08 -12.95
CA TYR A 132 6.37 14.84 -13.38
C TYR A 132 5.64 15.58 -12.25
N PHE A 133 5.97 15.29 -10.99
CA PHE A 133 5.24 15.82 -9.83
C PHE A 133 6.15 16.47 -8.77
N MET A 134 7.48 16.43 -8.95
CA MET A 134 8.48 17.22 -8.21
C MET A 134 9.13 18.26 -9.13
#